data_AF-A0A3A8PE53-F1
#
_entry.id   AF-A0A3A8PE53-F1
#
_cell.length_a   1.000
_cell.length_b   1.000
_cell.length_c   1.000
_cell.angle_alpha   90.00
_cell.angle_beta   90.00
_cell.angle_gamma   90.00
#
_symmetry.space_group_name_H-M   'P 1'
#
loop_
_entity.id
_entity.type
_entity.pdbx_description
1 polymer ?
#
loop_
_entity_poly.entity_id
_entity_poly.type
_entity_poly.pdbx_seq_one_letter_code
_entity_poly.pdbx_strand_id
1 'polypeptide(L)'
;MAKYTVKVSKAPKGHEVPPLLADFGAWIGKQSHGTLGWFDALATEPIPKEWSPEKADRLRREAFAFLHLPDGSLLALVNPGADAPRAVALVGSEGEARTVANSLEEFLAQWSRGETEIDELDDEEAASGRKALAAWLKEKKVKAPKAKAFDFAAWLDGDAVPPPTATTQTVPVHTFTPTAVMKKLGPKTQRLASVLGRRADTPEVIAYVTGELGKKVPVSTSENTDAVNVEATKHGVELVFSHEILNDAFPPIPKTAKTFIPYVSSAWVRSKIGEDVLGVPWKVKSEAEITKLLGPPTGRHAAFADEDELTVASWEFALDTSEHVWLDLSFDDSLSVTLAVKGAGALMRYPDVTTGLFVGYAATRGLLDTSRFPAHRALLTAIETRKAKGSELVKQALPRGLWDDHLRDAPGLREMAWRWFHNMNDLWITADLKKTFGKRAGSFGHDEPKLDDDTWDAVDKAAPLLDKRFAAWLVK
;
A
#
# COMPACT_ATOMS: atom_id res chain seq x y z
N MET A 1 29.33 -25.44 10.76
CA MET A 1 28.40 -24.39 10.29
C MET A 1 29.22 -23.25 9.70
N ALA A 2 28.76 -22.65 8.61
CA ALA A 2 29.39 -21.44 8.07
C ALA A 2 29.30 -20.31 9.10
N LYS A 3 30.25 -19.38 9.08
CA LYS A 3 30.23 -18.16 9.91
C LYS A 3 29.71 -16.99 9.08
N TYR A 4 29.23 -15.93 9.73
CA TYR A 4 28.85 -14.71 9.02
C TYR A 4 30.03 -14.09 8.26
N THR A 5 29.76 -13.64 7.04
CA THR A 5 30.72 -12.87 6.23
C THR A 5 30.84 -11.45 6.81
N VAL A 6 32.04 -11.04 7.20
CA VAL A 6 32.30 -9.72 7.79
C VAL A 6 33.41 -9.00 7.03
N LYS A 7 33.11 -7.77 6.56
CA LYS A 7 34.01 -6.88 5.82
C LYS A 7 33.85 -5.42 6.29
N VAL A 8 34.08 -5.17 7.58
CA VAL A 8 33.90 -3.84 8.20
C VAL A 8 35.21 -3.08 8.45
N SER A 9 36.33 -3.53 7.88
CA SER A 9 37.67 -2.95 8.16
C SER A 9 38.00 -1.68 7.38
N LYS A 10 37.19 -1.30 6.40
CA LYS A 10 37.44 -0.12 5.53
C LYS A 10 36.13 0.56 5.16
N ALA A 11 35.93 1.78 5.65
CA ALA A 11 34.80 2.61 5.26
C ALA A 11 34.90 3.03 3.78
N PRO A 12 33.76 3.28 3.10
CA PRO A 12 33.74 3.97 1.82
C PRO A 12 34.35 5.37 1.92
N LYS A 13 34.80 5.91 0.77
CA LYS A 13 35.45 7.23 0.70
C LYS A 13 34.55 8.30 1.33
N GLY A 14 35.10 9.07 2.26
CA GLY A 14 34.38 10.15 2.96
C GLY A 14 33.65 9.72 4.24
N HIS A 15 33.69 8.43 4.58
CA HIS A 15 33.06 7.88 5.78
C HIS A 15 34.09 7.33 6.76
N GLU A 16 33.67 7.19 8.02
CA GLU A 16 34.40 6.49 9.07
C GLU A 16 33.57 5.33 9.58
N VAL A 17 34.18 4.18 9.90
CA VAL A 17 33.46 3.06 10.52
C VAL A 17 33.25 3.36 12.01
N PRO A 18 32.02 3.37 12.55
CA PRO A 18 31.81 3.56 13.97
C PRO A 18 32.54 2.48 14.79
N PRO A 19 33.22 2.82 15.90
CA PRO A 19 33.89 1.82 16.74
C PRO A 19 32.97 0.68 17.17
N LEU A 20 31.71 0.98 17.47
CA LEU A 20 30.69 -0.02 17.80
C LEU A 20 30.43 -1.00 16.65
N LEU A 21 30.37 -0.52 15.40
CA LEU A 21 30.17 -1.38 14.24
C LEU A 21 31.38 -2.30 14.01
N ALA A 22 32.61 -1.80 14.21
CA ALA A 22 33.82 -2.60 14.11
C ALA A 22 33.88 -3.69 15.19
N ASP A 23 33.59 -3.32 16.44
CA ASP A 23 33.50 -4.24 17.59
C ASP A 23 32.42 -5.32 17.37
N PHE A 24 31.25 -4.90 16.87
CA PHE A 24 30.17 -5.80 16.53
C PHE A 24 30.57 -6.76 15.40
N GLY A 25 31.22 -6.27 14.35
CA GLY A 25 31.74 -7.09 13.26
C GLY A 25 32.74 -8.15 13.74
N ALA A 26 33.65 -7.79 14.64
CA ALA A 26 34.60 -8.73 15.23
C ALA A 26 33.91 -9.81 16.09
N TRP A 27 32.78 -9.48 16.71
CA TRP A 27 31.99 -10.42 17.51
C TRP A 27 31.11 -11.33 16.64
N ILE A 28 30.36 -10.77 15.68
CA ILE A 28 29.42 -11.52 14.85
C ILE A 28 30.14 -12.47 13.87
N GLY A 29 31.34 -12.09 13.42
CA GLY A 29 32.20 -12.98 12.62
C GLY A 29 32.67 -14.25 13.36
N LYS A 30 32.41 -14.37 14.66
CA LYS A 30 32.64 -15.61 15.44
C LYS A 30 31.40 -16.49 15.54
N GLN A 31 30.22 -15.96 15.24
CA GLN A 31 28.94 -16.66 15.33
C GLN A 31 28.69 -17.52 14.08
N SER A 32 27.90 -18.57 14.24
CA SER A 32 27.41 -19.35 13.10
C SER A 32 26.38 -18.54 12.32
N HIS A 33 26.43 -18.62 10.99
CA HIS A 33 25.42 -18.07 10.10
C HIS A 33 24.03 -18.65 10.44
N GLY A 34 22.98 -17.83 10.34
CA GLY A 34 21.61 -18.19 10.71
C GLY A 34 21.30 -18.15 12.22
N THR A 35 22.23 -17.72 13.09
CA THR A 35 21.95 -17.60 14.54
C THR A 35 21.40 -16.24 14.96
N LEU A 36 21.49 -15.24 14.09
CA LEU A 36 21.02 -13.87 14.30
C LEU A 36 20.21 -13.40 13.08
N GLY A 37 19.49 -14.31 12.43
CA GLY A 37 18.83 -14.03 11.15
C GLY A 37 19.67 -14.38 9.92
N TRP A 38 19.04 -14.22 8.76
CA TRP A 38 19.53 -14.56 7.43
C TRP A 38 20.00 -13.32 6.69
N PHE A 39 21.30 -13.09 6.67
CA PHE A 39 21.89 -12.00 5.89
C PHE A 39 23.18 -12.46 5.23
N ASP A 40 23.50 -11.87 4.09
CA ASP A 40 24.60 -12.30 3.23
C ASP A 40 25.96 -11.82 3.74
N ALA A 41 26.01 -10.56 4.18
CA ALA A 41 27.23 -9.95 4.68
C ALA A 41 26.96 -8.78 5.62
N LEU A 42 27.86 -8.63 6.59
CA LEU A 42 28.09 -7.37 7.30
C LEU A 42 29.31 -6.69 6.67
N ALA A 43 29.08 -5.77 5.73
CA ALA A 43 30.13 -5.17 4.90
C ALA A 43 29.91 -3.66 4.77
N THR A 44 30.98 -2.87 4.94
CA THR A 44 30.91 -1.40 4.81
C THR A 44 31.14 -0.98 3.36
N GLU A 45 30.06 -0.79 2.60
CA GLU A 45 30.09 -0.58 1.15
C GLU A 45 29.31 0.68 0.71
N PRO A 46 29.70 1.34 -0.39
CA PRO A 46 28.91 2.43 -0.95
C PRO A 46 27.57 1.89 -1.46
N ILE A 47 26.49 2.64 -1.23
CA ILE A 47 25.17 2.28 -1.72
C ILE A 47 25.17 2.29 -3.27
N PRO A 48 24.62 1.25 -3.94
CA PRO A 48 24.56 1.16 -5.40
C PRO A 48 23.90 2.40 -6.04
N LYS A 49 24.41 2.83 -7.19
CA LYS A 49 23.84 3.98 -7.92
C LYS A 49 22.51 3.60 -8.56
N GLU A 50 22.40 2.34 -8.92
CA GLU A 50 21.30 1.68 -9.59
C GLU A 50 20.05 1.65 -8.71
N TRP A 51 20.22 1.67 -7.38
CA TRP A 51 19.11 1.72 -6.43
C TRP A 51 18.28 3.00 -6.58
N SER A 52 18.93 4.16 -6.70
CA SER A 52 18.26 5.43 -7.03
C SER A 52 19.25 6.38 -7.68
N PRO A 53 19.27 6.45 -9.03
CA PRO A 53 20.19 7.31 -9.76
C PRO A 53 20.10 8.77 -9.35
N GLU A 54 18.88 9.25 -9.04
CA GLU A 54 18.61 10.64 -8.66
C GLU A 54 19.10 10.98 -7.25
N LYS A 55 19.11 10.02 -6.32
CA LYS A 55 19.51 10.22 -4.91
C LYS A 55 20.92 9.73 -4.60
N ALA A 56 21.57 9.04 -5.56
CA ALA A 56 22.84 8.35 -5.36
C ALA A 56 23.97 9.24 -4.80
N ASP A 57 24.06 10.50 -5.26
CA ASP A 57 25.11 11.42 -4.81
C ASP A 57 24.95 11.81 -3.33
N ARG A 58 23.71 12.03 -2.88
CA ARG A 58 23.42 12.31 -1.46
C ARG A 58 23.66 11.06 -0.61
N LEU A 59 23.12 9.92 -1.05
CA LEU A 59 23.28 8.65 -0.36
C LEU A 59 24.74 8.29 -0.16
N ARG A 60 25.57 8.37 -1.19
CA ARG A 60 27.00 8.03 -1.09
C ARG A 60 27.81 9.03 -0.29
N ARG A 61 27.38 10.29 -0.22
CA ARG A 61 28.08 11.32 0.57
C ARG A 61 27.81 11.16 2.07
N GLU A 62 26.59 10.82 2.44
CA GLU A 62 26.12 10.92 3.84
C GLU A 62 25.71 9.57 4.45
N ALA A 63 25.73 8.48 3.67
CA ALA A 63 25.42 7.14 4.14
C ALA A 63 26.32 6.07 3.50
N PHE A 64 26.36 4.90 4.13
CA PHE A 64 26.93 3.69 3.55
C PHE A 64 26.18 2.45 4.03
N ALA A 65 26.13 1.42 3.19
CA ALA A 65 25.56 0.12 3.55
C ALA A 65 26.49 -0.60 4.53
N PHE A 66 25.93 -1.26 5.54
CA PHE A 66 26.67 -2.07 6.50
C PHE A 66 26.15 -3.51 6.65
N LEU A 67 24.92 -3.80 6.22
CA LEU A 67 24.31 -5.14 6.23
C LEU A 67 23.61 -5.40 4.89
N HIS A 68 23.77 -6.60 4.34
CA HIS A 68 23.18 -7.02 3.07
C HIS A 68 22.18 -8.15 3.31
N LEU A 69 20.95 -7.99 2.84
CA LEU A 69 19.88 -8.97 2.97
C LEU A 69 19.76 -9.81 1.67
N PRO A 70 19.23 -11.05 1.75
CA PRO A 70 19.18 -11.99 0.62
C PRO A 70 18.28 -11.56 -0.53
N ASP A 71 17.29 -10.70 -0.25
CA ASP A 71 16.36 -10.11 -1.22
C ASP A 71 17.00 -8.95 -2.02
N GLY A 72 18.28 -8.62 -1.74
CA GLY A 72 19.01 -7.51 -2.33
C GLY A 72 18.87 -6.18 -1.57
N SER A 73 18.10 -6.16 -0.47
CA SER A 73 17.94 -5.00 0.39
C SER A 73 19.21 -4.75 1.23
N LEU A 74 19.41 -3.51 1.64
CA LEU A 74 20.59 -3.06 2.39
C LEU A 74 20.18 -2.30 3.65
N LEU A 75 20.92 -2.49 4.74
CA LEU A 75 20.85 -1.57 5.88
C LEU A 75 21.98 -0.57 5.75
N ALA A 76 21.63 0.71 5.82
CA ALA A 76 22.53 1.83 5.72
C ALA A 76 22.71 2.52 7.07
N LEU A 77 23.95 2.92 7.37
CA LEU A 77 24.24 3.91 8.40
C LEU A 77 24.18 5.29 7.76
N VAL A 78 23.27 6.13 8.24
CA VAL A 78 22.99 7.46 7.69
C VAL A 78 23.47 8.52 8.67
N ASN A 79 24.17 9.52 8.16
CA ASN A 79 24.54 10.72 8.91
C ASN A 79 23.42 11.77 8.81
N PRO A 80 22.64 12.02 9.88
CA PRO A 80 21.52 12.97 9.84
C PRO A 80 21.97 14.44 9.80
N GLY A 81 23.23 14.72 10.12
CA GLY A 81 23.76 16.07 10.29
C GLY A 81 24.45 16.28 11.64
N ALA A 82 24.91 17.51 11.90
CA ALA A 82 25.68 17.85 13.10
C ALA A 82 24.91 17.50 14.40
N ASP A 83 25.63 16.89 15.34
CA ASP A 83 25.18 16.51 16.69
C ASP A 83 24.13 15.39 16.81
N ALA A 84 23.73 14.75 15.70
CA ALA A 84 22.85 13.59 15.73
C ALA A 84 23.63 12.25 15.67
N PRO A 85 23.21 11.21 16.41
CA PRO A 85 23.76 9.88 16.22
C PRO A 85 23.42 9.36 14.81
N ARG A 86 24.27 8.49 14.26
CA ARG A 86 24.02 7.88 12.96
C ARG A 86 22.83 6.93 13.04
N ALA A 87 21.81 7.21 12.26
CA ALA A 87 20.62 6.39 12.17
C ALA A 87 20.86 5.15 11.31
N VAL A 88 20.03 4.12 11.52
CA VAL A 88 19.99 2.91 10.70
C VAL A 88 18.75 2.99 9.82
N ALA A 89 18.94 2.84 8.52
CA ALA A 89 17.87 2.87 7.55
C ALA A 89 17.87 1.63 6.65
N LEU A 90 16.69 1.21 6.20
CA LEU A 90 16.52 0.19 5.18
C LEU A 90 16.48 0.86 3.81
N VAL A 91 17.24 0.28 2.89
CA VAL A 91 17.35 0.60 1.46
C VAL A 91 16.93 -0.66 0.73
N GLY A 92 15.63 -0.81 0.49
CA GLY A 92 15.04 -2.06 0.00
C GLY A 92 15.22 -2.27 -1.50
N SER A 93 15.31 -3.52 -1.95
CA SER A 93 15.58 -3.87 -3.35
C SER A 93 14.52 -3.37 -4.33
N GLU A 94 13.27 -3.21 -3.88
CA GLU A 94 12.14 -2.68 -4.66
C GLU A 94 11.97 -1.15 -4.54
N GLY A 95 12.97 -0.45 -3.98
CA GLY A 95 12.94 1.01 -3.80
C GLY A 95 12.40 1.48 -2.45
N GLU A 96 12.10 0.56 -1.51
CA GLU A 96 11.73 0.90 -0.14
C GLU A 96 12.82 1.74 0.55
N ALA A 97 12.39 2.78 1.26
CA ALA A 97 13.27 3.54 2.14
C ALA A 97 12.58 3.86 3.46
N ARG A 98 13.10 3.34 4.58
CA ARG A 98 12.59 3.66 5.92
C ARG A 98 13.68 3.75 6.98
N THR A 99 13.42 4.50 8.04
CA THR A 99 14.23 4.46 9.26
C THR A 99 13.93 3.16 10.02
N VAL A 100 14.95 2.40 10.36
CA VAL A 100 14.86 1.18 11.19
C VAL A 100 15.15 1.54 12.66
N ALA A 101 16.17 2.36 12.89
CA ALA A 101 16.50 2.86 14.22
C ALA A 101 17.13 4.26 14.16
N ASN A 102 17.00 5.03 15.23
CA ASN A 102 17.57 6.38 15.33
C ASN A 102 19.06 6.36 15.71
N SER A 103 19.61 5.18 16.01
CA SER A 103 21.03 4.96 16.29
C SER A 103 21.43 3.51 16.02
N LEU A 104 22.73 3.27 15.80
CA LEU A 104 23.26 1.90 15.70
C LEU A 104 23.04 1.12 17.01
N GLU A 105 23.16 1.77 18.15
CA GLU A 105 22.94 1.20 19.47
C GLU A 105 21.49 0.74 19.66
N GLU A 106 20.51 1.55 19.22
CA GLU A 106 19.10 1.21 19.25
C GLU A 106 18.80 0.01 18.35
N PHE A 107 19.34 -0.01 17.12
CA PHE A 107 19.19 -1.11 16.19
C PHE A 107 19.69 -2.44 16.77
N LEU A 108 20.92 -2.46 17.32
CA LEU A 108 21.47 -3.69 17.91
C LEU A 108 20.64 -4.18 19.11
N ALA A 109 20.09 -3.24 19.89
CA ALA A 109 19.21 -3.58 20.99
C ALA A 109 17.89 -4.19 20.50
N GLN A 110 17.26 -3.62 19.47
CA GLN A 110 16.06 -4.16 18.81
C GLN A 110 16.33 -5.56 18.24
N TRP A 111 17.44 -5.74 17.53
CA TRP A 111 17.83 -7.02 16.95
C TRP A 111 18.04 -8.11 18.01
N SER A 112 18.58 -7.74 19.18
CA SER A 112 18.71 -8.67 20.31
C SER A 112 17.36 -9.15 20.88
N ARG A 113 16.26 -8.47 20.54
CA ARG A 113 14.89 -8.79 20.97
C ARG A 113 14.02 -9.34 19.85
N GLY A 114 14.47 -9.29 18.59
CA GLY A 114 13.64 -9.63 17.42
C GLY A 114 12.59 -8.56 17.13
N GLU A 115 12.95 -7.29 17.32
CA GLU A 115 12.04 -6.13 17.17
C GLU A 115 12.58 -5.14 16.13
N THR A 116 13.25 -5.61 15.08
CA THR A 116 13.77 -4.76 14.00
C THR A 116 12.72 -4.48 12.92
N GLU A 117 11.64 -5.25 12.91
CA GLU A 117 10.61 -5.28 11.86
C GLU A 117 11.20 -5.65 10.50
N ILE A 118 12.26 -6.48 10.49
CA ILE A 118 12.89 -7.01 9.27
C ILE A 118 12.79 -8.52 9.36
N ASP A 119 11.98 -9.12 8.49
CA ASP A 119 11.63 -10.55 8.56
C ASP A 119 12.88 -11.45 8.57
N GLU A 120 13.89 -11.13 7.77
CA GLU A 120 15.13 -11.90 7.71
C GLU A 120 15.94 -11.86 9.01
N LEU A 121 15.83 -10.79 9.80
CA LEU A 121 16.54 -10.63 11.07
C LEU A 121 15.70 -11.12 12.25
N ASP A 122 14.38 -11.01 12.13
CA ASP A 122 13.40 -11.31 13.16
C ASP A 122 12.77 -12.72 13.02
N ASP A 123 13.21 -13.51 12.05
CA ASP A 123 12.87 -14.93 11.92
C ASP A 123 13.17 -15.73 13.21
N GLU A 124 12.14 -16.36 13.75
CA GLU A 124 12.19 -17.18 14.97
C GLU A 124 13.05 -18.45 14.78
N GLU A 125 13.11 -19.01 13.57
CA GLU A 125 13.97 -20.16 13.27
C GLU A 125 15.46 -19.79 13.37
N ALA A 126 15.78 -18.51 13.19
CA ALA A 126 17.13 -17.95 13.24
C ALA A 126 17.41 -17.14 14.54
N ALA A 127 16.59 -17.30 15.59
CA ALA A 127 16.67 -16.51 16.83
C ALA A 127 17.68 -17.01 17.88
N SER A 128 18.33 -18.15 17.65
CA SER A 128 19.13 -18.87 18.68
C SER A 128 20.28 -18.07 19.30
N GLY A 129 20.83 -17.08 18.58
CA GLY A 129 21.92 -16.20 18.99
C GLY A 129 21.48 -14.89 19.64
N ARG A 130 20.17 -14.54 19.65
CA ARG A 130 19.68 -13.26 20.21
C ARG A 130 20.07 -13.05 21.67
N LYS A 131 20.05 -14.11 22.48
CA LYS A 131 20.53 -14.08 23.88
C LYS A 131 22.02 -13.77 23.99
N ALA A 132 22.84 -14.27 23.06
CA ALA A 132 24.27 -13.98 23.01
C ALA A 132 24.52 -12.51 22.60
N LEU A 133 23.73 -11.99 21.67
CA LEU A 133 23.77 -10.56 21.30
C LEU A 133 23.40 -9.67 22.50
N ALA A 134 22.31 -9.98 23.20
CA ALA A 134 21.90 -9.24 24.40
C ALA A 134 22.99 -9.27 25.49
N ALA A 135 23.63 -10.42 25.72
CA ALA A 135 24.74 -10.55 26.66
C ALA A 135 25.97 -9.73 26.24
N TRP A 136 26.32 -9.75 24.95
CA TRP A 136 27.42 -8.96 24.41
C TRP A 136 27.19 -7.45 24.54
N LEU A 137 25.98 -6.98 24.23
CA LEU A 137 25.61 -5.56 24.41
C LEU A 137 25.76 -5.11 25.87
N LYS A 138 25.36 -5.98 26.81
CA LYS A 138 25.52 -5.74 28.25
C LYS A 138 26.99 -5.68 28.67
N GLU A 139 27.81 -6.62 28.18
CA GLU A 139 29.26 -6.67 28.43
C GLU A 139 29.96 -5.40 27.92
N LYS A 140 29.63 -5.00 26.69
CA LYS A 140 30.16 -3.79 26.03
C LYS A 140 29.54 -2.49 26.56
N LYS A 141 28.58 -2.58 27.48
CA LYS A 141 27.87 -1.43 28.09
C LYS A 141 27.24 -0.51 27.04
N VAL A 142 26.75 -1.09 25.94
CA VAL A 142 26.10 -0.35 24.87
C VAL A 142 24.77 0.22 25.37
N LYS A 143 24.55 1.52 25.19
CA LYS A 143 23.31 2.21 25.57
C LYS A 143 22.86 3.09 24.42
N ALA A 144 21.61 2.94 24.00
CA ALA A 144 21.02 3.78 22.97
C ALA A 144 21.01 5.25 23.44
N PRO A 145 21.57 6.19 22.65
CA PRO A 145 21.46 7.60 22.95
C PRO A 145 20.00 8.05 22.87
N LYS A 146 19.65 9.11 23.61
CA LYS A 146 18.37 9.81 23.41
C LYS A 146 18.45 10.62 22.12
N ALA A 147 18.13 9.98 20.99
CA ALA A 147 18.10 10.61 19.68
C ALA A 147 16.73 11.25 19.42
N LYS A 148 16.69 12.32 18.63
CA LYS A 148 15.45 12.75 17.99
C LYS A 148 15.09 11.71 16.93
N ALA A 149 13.79 11.49 16.73
CA ALA A 149 13.33 10.57 15.71
C ALA A 149 13.81 11.04 14.32
N PHE A 150 14.55 10.19 13.62
CA PHE A 150 15.09 10.45 12.28
C PHE A 150 14.14 9.93 11.21
N ASP A 151 14.01 10.64 10.08
CA ASP A 151 13.27 10.15 8.91
C ASP A 151 14.20 10.05 7.70
N PHE A 152 14.51 8.82 7.33
CA PHE A 152 15.33 8.53 6.18
C PHE A 152 14.64 8.91 4.85
N ALA A 153 13.32 8.76 4.75
CA ALA A 153 12.60 9.06 3.51
C ALA A 153 12.59 10.57 3.24
N ALA A 154 12.17 11.40 4.19
CA ALA A 154 12.27 12.86 4.02
C ALA A 154 13.72 13.33 3.88
N TRP A 155 14.66 12.68 4.57
CA TRP A 155 16.07 12.98 4.40
C TRP A 155 16.54 12.68 2.98
N LEU A 156 16.13 11.57 2.36
CA LEU A 156 16.45 11.26 0.96
C LEU A 156 15.94 12.34 0.00
N ASP A 157 14.81 12.96 0.31
CA ASP A 157 14.15 13.88 -0.61
C ASP A 157 14.86 15.22 -0.83
N GLY A 158 15.79 15.62 0.04
CA GLY A 158 16.30 17.00 -0.03
C GLY A 158 15.47 17.92 0.85
N ASP A 159 16.04 19.02 1.34
CA ASP A 159 15.26 20.25 1.52
C ASP A 159 14.81 20.76 0.13
N ALA A 160 14.18 19.90 -0.66
CA ALA A 160 13.52 20.28 -1.89
C ALA A 160 12.44 21.25 -1.45
N VAL A 161 12.64 22.53 -1.78
CA VAL A 161 11.59 23.53 -1.72
C VAL A 161 10.41 22.88 -2.42
N PRO A 162 9.31 22.59 -1.71
CA PRO A 162 8.15 22.03 -2.35
C PRO A 162 7.81 22.95 -3.52
N PRO A 163 7.48 22.41 -4.71
CA PRO A 163 7.07 23.25 -5.83
C PRO A 163 6.07 24.28 -5.31
N PRO A 164 6.17 25.55 -5.76
CA PRO A 164 5.40 26.66 -5.20
C PRO A 164 3.98 26.16 -5.07
N THR A 165 3.54 26.13 -3.81
CA THR A 165 2.29 25.54 -3.34
C THR A 165 1.30 25.65 -4.47
N ALA A 166 0.99 24.54 -5.15
CA ALA A 166 -0.28 24.44 -5.84
C ALA A 166 -1.25 24.88 -4.76
N THR A 167 -1.79 26.11 -4.96
CA THR A 167 -2.59 26.89 -4.02
C THR A 167 -3.16 25.93 -3.01
N THR A 168 -2.76 26.00 -1.73
CA THR A 168 -3.27 25.16 -0.64
C THR A 168 -4.74 24.91 -0.94
N GLN A 169 -5.01 23.81 -1.63
CA GLN A 169 -6.36 23.41 -1.88
C GLN A 169 -6.71 23.01 -0.47
N THR A 170 -7.54 23.81 0.16
CA THR A 170 -8.29 23.38 1.33
C THR A 170 -8.85 22.04 0.92
N VAL A 171 -8.16 20.97 1.33
CA VAL A 171 -8.58 19.61 1.04
C VAL A 171 -9.99 19.58 1.57
N PRO A 172 -11.01 19.40 0.70
CA PRO A 172 -12.37 19.40 1.18
C PRO A 172 -12.46 18.26 2.18
N VAL A 173 -12.58 18.61 3.46
CA VAL A 173 -12.79 17.64 4.51
C VAL A 173 -14.15 17.04 4.21
N HIS A 174 -14.17 15.75 3.85
CA HIS A 174 -15.42 15.04 3.64
C HIS A 174 -16.35 15.31 4.82
N THR A 175 -17.49 15.93 4.54
CA THR A 175 -18.47 16.28 5.57
C THR A 175 -19.55 15.19 5.59
N PHE A 176 -19.43 14.29 6.55
CA PHE A 176 -20.39 13.21 6.74
C PHE A 176 -21.79 13.76 7.05
N THR A 177 -22.72 13.61 6.11
CA THR A 177 -24.10 14.07 6.25
C THR A 177 -25.04 12.86 6.25
N PRO A 178 -25.62 12.46 7.41
CA PRO A 178 -26.34 11.20 7.54
C PRO A 178 -27.56 11.05 6.61
N THR A 179 -27.68 9.91 5.93
CA THR A 179 -28.90 9.53 5.19
C THR A 179 -30.04 9.09 6.13
N ALA A 180 -31.23 8.87 5.57
CA ALA A 180 -32.33 8.24 6.31
C ALA A 180 -32.02 6.80 6.74
N VAL A 181 -31.18 6.08 5.99
CA VAL A 181 -30.73 4.73 6.36
C VAL A 181 -29.81 4.79 7.56
N MET A 182 -28.83 5.70 7.56
CA MET A 182 -27.93 5.92 8.68
C MET A 182 -28.68 6.18 10.00
N LYS A 183 -29.78 6.94 9.96
CA LYS A 183 -30.63 7.22 11.14
C LYS A 183 -31.39 6.00 11.68
N LYS A 184 -31.56 4.93 10.89
CA LYS A 184 -32.22 3.68 11.31
C LYS A 184 -31.27 2.69 11.98
N LEU A 185 -29.97 2.91 11.90
CA LEU A 185 -28.97 2.06 12.54
C LEU A 185 -29.01 2.21 14.06
N GLY A 186 -28.53 1.20 14.79
CA GLY A 186 -28.36 1.32 16.23
C GLY A 186 -27.26 2.34 16.60
N PRO A 187 -27.27 2.87 17.84
CA PRO A 187 -26.38 3.95 18.24
C PRO A 187 -24.88 3.58 18.12
N LYS A 188 -24.49 2.31 18.29
CA LYS A 188 -23.09 1.90 18.18
C LYS A 188 -22.63 1.86 16.73
N THR A 189 -23.46 1.36 15.83
CA THR A 189 -23.19 1.32 14.39
C THR A 189 -23.20 2.73 13.81
N GLN A 190 -24.10 3.61 14.27
CA GLN A 190 -24.06 5.02 13.92
C GLN A 190 -22.75 5.69 14.37
N ARG A 191 -22.32 5.43 15.61
CA ARG A 191 -21.07 5.97 16.13
C ARG A 191 -19.87 5.50 15.30
N LEU A 192 -19.83 4.22 14.95
CA LEU A 192 -18.81 3.63 14.09
C LEU A 192 -18.80 4.25 12.68
N ALA A 193 -19.95 4.38 12.01
CA ALA A 193 -19.97 4.94 10.67
C ALA A 193 -19.52 6.42 10.65
N SER A 194 -19.78 7.17 11.72
CA SER A 194 -19.41 8.59 11.82
C SER A 194 -17.90 8.86 11.83
N VAL A 195 -17.08 7.83 12.12
CA VAL A 195 -15.61 7.92 12.12
C VAL A 195 -14.97 7.45 10.82
N LEU A 196 -15.72 6.82 9.92
CA LEU A 196 -15.21 6.42 8.60
C LEU A 196 -14.85 7.63 7.74
N GLY A 197 -13.76 7.50 6.98
CA GLY A 197 -13.22 8.57 6.16
C GLY A 197 -12.54 9.69 6.95
N ARG A 198 -12.47 9.61 8.28
CA ARG A 198 -11.73 10.54 9.12
C ARG A 198 -10.29 10.07 9.32
N ARG A 199 -9.38 11.02 9.49
CA ARG A 199 -7.98 10.71 9.80
C ARG A 199 -7.82 10.19 11.22
N ALA A 200 -6.85 9.32 11.42
CA ALA A 200 -6.51 8.69 12.69
C ALA A 200 -6.26 9.72 13.82
N ASP A 201 -5.66 10.86 13.49
CA ASP A 201 -5.33 11.92 14.45
C ASP A 201 -6.49 12.87 14.77
N THR A 202 -7.67 12.68 14.18
CA THR A 202 -8.84 13.51 14.51
C THR A 202 -9.32 13.22 15.94
N PRO A 203 -9.73 14.25 16.71
CA PRO A 203 -10.23 14.07 18.07
C PRO A 203 -11.37 13.04 18.17
N GLU A 204 -12.24 12.97 17.16
CA GLU A 204 -13.37 12.05 17.13
C GLU A 204 -12.93 10.59 17.00
N VAL A 205 -11.92 10.30 16.16
CA VAL A 205 -11.35 8.96 16.00
C VAL A 205 -10.61 8.54 17.27
N ILE A 206 -9.79 9.42 17.85
CA ILE A 206 -9.08 9.15 19.11
C ILE A 206 -10.07 8.87 20.24
N ALA A 207 -11.12 9.69 20.38
CA ALA A 207 -12.15 9.51 21.40
C ALA A 207 -12.87 8.16 21.25
N TYR A 208 -13.21 7.76 20.03
CA TYR A 208 -13.85 6.47 19.78
C TYR A 208 -12.92 5.29 20.06
N VAL A 209 -11.74 5.26 19.42
CA VAL A 209 -10.83 4.12 19.46
C VAL A 209 -10.22 3.95 20.84
N THR A 210 -9.75 5.03 21.47
CA THR A 210 -9.10 4.97 22.78
C THR A 210 -10.10 5.06 23.92
N GLY A 211 -11.08 5.95 23.83
CA GLY A 211 -12.07 6.15 24.90
C GLY A 211 -13.13 5.06 24.95
N GLU A 212 -13.73 4.70 23.82
CA GLU A 212 -14.85 3.75 23.78
C GLU A 212 -14.40 2.30 23.56
N LEU A 213 -13.44 2.05 22.66
CA LEU A 213 -12.96 0.69 22.35
C LEU A 213 -11.79 0.24 23.23
N GLY A 214 -11.15 1.17 23.96
CA GLY A 214 -9.98 0.87 24.81
C GLY A 214 -8.74 0.43 24.01
N LYS A 215 -8.59 0.89 22.77
CA LYS A 215 -7.49 0.55 21.86
C LYS A 215 -6.59 1.75 21.56
N LYS A 216 -5.40 1.47 21.03
CA LYS A 216 -4.50 2.51 20.53
C LYS A 216 -4.85 2.81 19.07
N VAL A 217 -4.90 4.08 18.74
CA VAL A 217 -5.01 4.53 17.35
C VAL A 217 -3.66 4.30 16.65
N PRO A 218 -3.64 3.75 15.42
CA PRO A 218 -2.44 3.69 14.61
C PRO A 218 -1.98 5.12 14.33
N VAL A 219 -0.75 5.44 14.74
CA VAL A 219 -0.16 6.76 14.49
C VAL A 219 0.25 6.94 13.03
N SER A 220 0.31 5.84 12.28
CA SER A 220 0.89 5.82 10.95
C SER A 220 0.67 4.55 10.14
N THR A 221 0.74 4.70 8.82
CA THR A 221 0.99 3.66 7.81
C THR A 221 2.18 4.05 6.92
N SER A 222 2.69 3.11 6.12
CA SER A 222 3.85 3.29 5.22
C SER A 222 3.52 2.79 3.81
N GLU A 223 4.35 3.09 2.81
CA GLU A 223 4.11 2.64 1.42
C GLU A 223 4.01 1.10 1.30
N ASN A 224 4.65 0.36 2.20
CA ASN A 224 4.67 -1.11 2.28
C ASN A 224 3.63 -1.68 3.25
N THR A 225 3.03 -0.84 4.09
CA THR A 225 1.95 -1.20 4.99
C THR A 225 0.82 -0.22 4.75
N ASP A 226 0.09 -0.45 3.65
CA ASP A 226 -1.06 0.37 3.25
C ASP A 226 -2.01 0.59 4.43
N ALA A 227 -2.35 -0.52 5.07
CA ALA A 227 -3.34 -0.57 6.11
C ALA A 227 -2.86 -1.21 7.41
N VAL A 228 -3.43 -0.76 8.52
CA VAL A 228 -3.25 -1.37 9.85
C VAL A 228 -4.63 -1.66 10.45
N ASN A 229 -4.81 -2.87 10.99
CA ASN A 229 -6.04 -3.26 11.64
C ASN A 229 -6.00 -2.96 13.14
N VAL A 230 -7.13 -2.50 13.68
CA VAL A 230 -7.38 -2.39 15.13
C VAL A 230 -8.56 -3.26 15.49
N GLU A 231 -8.27 -4.43 16.07
CA GLU A 231 -9.31 -5.35 16.50
C GLU A 231 -9.80 -5.02 17.92
N ALA A 232 -11.09 -4.71 18.05
CA ALA A 232 -11.80 -4.52 19.32
C ALA A 232 -12.84 -5.62 19.54
N THR A 233 -12.38 -6.86 19.67
CA THR A 233 -13.22 -8.08 19.76
C THR A 233 -14.33 -7.99 20.81
N LYS A 234 -14.10 -7.32 21.96
CA LYS A 234 -15.12 -7.14 23.01
C LYS A 234 -16.31 -6.28 22.57
N HIS A 235 -16.08 -5.40 21.59
CA HIS A 235 -17.08 -4.52 21.01
C HIS A 235 -17.61 -5.05 19.67
N GLY A 236 -17.07 -6.18 19.17
CA GLY A 236 -17.47 -6.74 17.88
C GLY A 236 -17.11 -5.85 16.69
N VAL A 237 -16.01 -5.12 16.78
CA VAL A 237 -15.56 -4.22 15.71
C VAL A 237 -14.09 -4.49 15.41
N GLU A 238 -13.75 -4.51 14.13
CA GLU A 238 -12.39 -4.50 13.62
C GLU A 238 -12.26 -3.35 12.63
N LEU A 239 -11.42 -2.36 12.94
CA LEU A 239 -11.23 -1.15 12.13
C LEU A 239 -10.01 -1.32 11.23
N VAL A 240 -10.10 -0.85 9.99
CA VAL A 240 -8.98 -0.76 9.06
C VAL A 240 -8.60 0.70 8.90
N PHE A 241 -7.32 0.99 9.10
CA PHE A 241 -6.73 2.31 8.90
C PHE A 241 -5.83 2.27 7.68
N SER A 242 -6.22 2.91 6.57
CA SER A 242 -5.44 2.95 5.33
C SER A 242 -5.08 4.38 4.93
N HIS A 243 -3.91 4.56 4.32
CA HIS A 243 -3.54 5.86 3.75
C HIS A 243 -3.92 6.03 2.28
N GLU A 244 -4.28 4.95 1.61
CA GLU A 244 -4.69 4.95 0.22
C GLU A 244 -6.15 4.51 0.10
N ILE A 245 -7.04 5.50 0.07
CA ILE A 245 -8.45 5.28 -0.31
C ILE A 245 -8.58 5.67 -1.77
N LEU A 246 -8.86 4.72 -2.66
CA LEU A 246 -9.06 4.95 -4.09
C LEU A 246 -10.42 5.61 -4.35
N ASN A 247 -10.54 6.87 -3.92
CA ASN A 247 -11.70 7.72 -4.07
C ASN A 247 -11.21 9.17 -4.06
N ASP A 248 -11.64 9.98 -5.03
CA ASP A 248 -11.16 11.36 -5.19
C ASP A 248 -11.53 12.29 -4.03
N ALA A 249 -12.61 11.97 -3.29
CA ALA A 249 -12.99 12.71 -2.10
C ALA A 249 -12.03 12.52 -0.92
N PHE A 250 -11.16 11.51 -0.99
CA PHE A 250 -10.15 11.19 0.00
C PHE A 250 -8.78 11.28 -0.67
N PRO A 251 -8.24 12.52 -0.82
CA PRO A 251 -6.99 12.70 -1.53
C PRO A 251 -5.85 12.00 -0.81
N PRO A 252 -4.75 11.69 -1.53
CA PRO A 252 -3.53 11.17 -0.93
C PRO A 252 -3.13 12.06 0.23
N ILE A 253 -2.90 11.43 1.38
CA ILE A 253 -2.44 12.14 2.56
C ILE A 253 -1.02 12.61 2.23
N PRO A 254 -0.72 13.91 2.30
CA PRO A 254 0.64 14.38 2.06
C PRO A 254 1.57 13.61 2.98
N LYS A 255 2.56 12.94 2.39
CA LYS A 255 3.60 12.21 3.12
C LYS A 255 4.18 13.18 4.14
N THR A 256 3.93 12.93 5.42
CA THR A 256 4.66 13.67 6.46
C THR A 256 6.07 13.13 6.52
N ALA A 257 6.97 13.80 7.25
CA ALA A 257 8.34 13.38 7.45
C ALA A 257 8.48 12.11 8.32
N LYS A 258 7.65 11.07 8.08
CA LYS A 258 7.79 9.72 8.63
C LYS A 258 6.80 8.75 8.02
N THR A 259 5.56 9.16 7.79
CA THR A 259 4.43 8.23 7.60
C THR A 259 3.24 8.94 6.99
N PHE A 260 2.27 8.16 6.53
CA PHE A 260 0.94 8.67 6.27
C PHE A 260 0.13 8.60 7.56
N ILE A 261 -0.71 9.60 7.84
CA ILE A 261 -1.65 9.54 8.96
C ILE A 261 -2.96 8.96 8.42
N PRO A 262 -3.22 7.65 8.56
CA PRO A 262 -4.23 6.96 7.77
C PRO A 262 -5.65 7.47 8.06
N TYR A 263 -6.54 7.23 7.10
CA TYR A 263 -7.99 7.32 7.29
C TYR A 263 -8.53 6.03 7.90
N VAL A 264 -9.62 6.11 8.65
CA VAL A 264 -10.44 4.92 8.94
C VAL A 264 -11.16 4.54 7.64
N SER A 265 -10.69 3.53 6.94
CA SER A 265 -11.17 3.16 5.60
C SER A 265 -12.35 2.20 5.65
N SER A 266 -12.32 1.21 6.54
CA SER A 266 -13.42 0.26 6.71
C SER A 266 -13.50 -0.30 8.12
N ALA A 267 -14.59 -1.00 8.40
CA ALA A 267 -14.83 -1.70 9.64
C ALA A 267 -15.64 -2.97 9.40
N TRP A 268 -15.13 -4.11 9.87
CA TRP A 268 -15.93 -5.33 9.99
C TRP A 268 -16.68 -5.31 11.32
N VAL A 269 -17.99 -5.55 11.24
CA VAL A 269 -18.88 -5.58 12.40
C VAL A 269 -19.32 -7.01 12.67
N ARG A 270 -19.27 -7.39 13.94
CA ARG A 270 -19.60 -8.73 14.43
C ARG A 270 -20.69 -8.64 15.48
N SER A 271 -21.35 -9.77 15.75
CA SER A 271 -22.47 -9.89 16.70
C SER A 271 -22.23 -9.32 18.10
N LYS A 272 -20.97 -9.23 18.55
CA LYS A 272 -20.59 -8.60 19.82
C LYS A 272 -20.83 -7.09 19.87
N ILE A 273 -21.15 -6.42 18.76
CA ILE A 273 -21.63 -5.03 18.78
C ILE A 273 -22.92 -4.91 19.60
N GLY A 274 -23.72 -5.98 19.65
CA GLY A 274 -24.87 -6.11 20.54
C GLY A 274 -26.11 -5.34 20.11
N GLU A 275 -26.24 -5.06 18.82
CA GLU A 275 -27.42 -4.47 18.19
C GLU A 275 -27.62 -5.05 16.79
N ASP A 276 -28.87 -5.14 16.34
CA ASP A 276 -29.21 -5.60 14.99
C ASP A 276 -28.92 -4.49 13.97
N VAL A 277 -28.56 -4.88 12.74
CA VAL A 277 -28.20 -3.94 11.68
C VAL A 277 -29.38 -3.81 10.72
N LEU A 278 -30.01 -2.64 10.67
CA LEU A 278 -31.26 -2.39 9.92
C LEU A 278 -32.38 -3.40 10.26
N GLY A 279 -32.39 -3.89 11.50
CA GLY A 279 -33.36 -4.91 11.96
C GLY A 279 -33.02 -6.34 11.56
N VAL A 280 -31.90 -6.58 10.87
CA VAL A 280 -31.41 -7.93 10.56
C VAL A 280 -30.69 -8.52 11.78
N PRO A 281 -31.15 -9.65 12.33
CA PRO A 281 -30.52 -10.29 13.47
C PRO A 281 -29.24 -11.03 13.05
N TRP A 282 -28.22 -11.01 13.91
CA TRP A 282 -26.94 -11.71 13.67
C TRP A 282 -27.04 -13.22 13.48
N LYS A 283 -28.13 -13.84 13.93
CA LYS A 283 -28.40 -15.28 13.81
C LYS A 283 -29.37 -15.61 12.68
N VAL A 284 -29.53 -14.70 11.71
CA VAL A 284 -30.30 -14.93 10.50
C VAL A 284 -29.80 -16.19 9.79
N LYS A 285 -30.72 -17.02 9.31
CA LYS A 285 -30.39 -18.36 8.80
C LYS A 285 -30.48 -18.48 7.29
N SER A 286 -31.02 -17.46 6.62
CA SER A 286 -31.24 -17.52 5.18
C SER A 286 -31.31 -16.14 4.54
N GLU A 287 -30.94 -16.08 3.26
CA GLU A 287 -31.12 -14.91 2.39
C GLU A 287 -32.59 -14.41 2.39
N ALA A 288 -33.56 -15.33 2.45
CA ALA A 288 -34.99 -15.00 2.43
C ALA A 288 -35.42 -14.20 3.68
N GLU A 289 -34.84 -14.48 4.85
CA GLU A 289 -35.11 -13.72 6.07
C GLU A 289 -34.60 -12.28 5.96
N ILE A 290 -33.41 -12.07 5.38
CA ILE A 290 -32.85 -10.73 5.11
C ILE A 290 -33.71 -10.00 4.08
N THR A 291 -34.07 -10.70 2.98
CA THR A 291 -34.90 -10.15 1.90
C THR A 291 -36.25 -9.65 2.40
N LYS A 292 -36.86 -10.33 3.37
CA LYS A 292 -38.13 -9.89 3.97
C LYS A 292 -38.00 -8.56 4.73
N LEU A 293 -36.82 -8.28 5.29
CA LEU A 293 -36.56 -7.08 6.09
C LEU A 293 -36.09 -5.91 5.23
N LEU A 294 -35.22 -6.18 4.26
CA LEU A 294 -34.51 -5.16 3.49
C LEU A 294 -35.01 -5.00 2.05
N GLY A 295 -35.82 -5.93 1.55
CA GLY A 295 -36.12 -6.06 0.12
C GLY A 295 -35.12 -6.94 -0.62
N PRO A 296 -35.25 -7.09 -1.96
CA PRO A 296 -34.32 -7.89 -2.75
C PRO A 296 -32.88 -7.38 -2.62
N PRO A 297 -31.86 -8.25 -2.77
CA PRO A 297 -30.46 -7.83 -2.75
C PRO A 297 -30.18 -6.77 -3.82
N THR A 298 -29.31 -5.82 -3.50
CA THR A 298 -28.81 -4.80 -4.44
C THR A 298 -28.05 -5.47 -5.58
N GLY A 299 -27.31 -6.53 -5.27
CA GLY A 299 -26.54 -7.30 -6.24
C GLY A 299 -26.06 -8.63 -5.68
N ARG A 300 -25.30 -9.34 -6.51
CA ARG A 300 -24.60 -10.56 -6.12
C ARG A 300 -23.14 -10.46 -6.51
N HIS A 301 -22.26 -11.02 -5.70
CA HIS A 301 -20.83 -11.17 -5.99
C HIS A 301 -20.42 -12.64 -5.87
N ALA A 302 -19.28 -12.97 -6.47
CA ALA A 302 -18.67 -14.28 -6.31
C ALA A 302 -18.15 -14.47 -4.88
N ALA A 303 -18.18 -15.68 -4.34
CA ALA A 303 -17.66 -15.95 -3.01
C ALA A 303 -16.14 -15.75 -2.94
N PHE A 304 -15.46 -16.06 -4.05
CA PHE A 304 -14.03 -15.82 -4.25
C PHE A 304 -13.76 -15.09 -5.57
N ALA A 305 -12.66 -14.34 -5.62
CA ALA A 305 -12.32 -13.47 -6.76
C ALA A 305 -12.02 -14.23 -8.07
N ASP A 306 -11.73 -15.53 -7.98
CA ASP A 306 -11.47 -16.45 -9.08
C ASP A 306 -12.72 -17.20 -9.56
N GLU A 307 -13.86 -17.05 -8.90
CA GLU A 307 -15.12 -17.70 -9.30
C GLU A 307 -15.96 -16.82 -10.23
N ASP A 308 -16.59 -17.42 -11.24
CA ASP A 308 -17.49 -16.71 -12.16
C ASP A 308 -18.94 -16.65 -11.66
N GLU A 309 -19.33 -17.54 -10.74
CA GLU A 309 -20.70 -17.65 -10.27
C GLU A 309 -20.97 -16.64 -9.16
N LEU A 310 -21.90 -15.70 -9.41
CA LEU A 310 -22.30 -14.68 -8.44
C LEU A 310 -23.32 -15.27 -7.45
N THR A 311 -22.83 -15.96 -6.43
CA THR A 311 -23.65 -16.71 -5.47
C THR A 311 -24.01 -15.88 -4.23
N VAL A 312 -23.14 -14.97 -3.79
CA VAL A 312 -23.30 -14.25 -2.52
C VAL A 312 -24.21 -13.04 -2.70
N ALA A 313 -25.36 -13.04 -2.01
CA ALA A 313 -26.29 -11.92 -2.02
C ALA A 313 -25.76 -10.75 -1.18
N SER A 314 -25.89 -9.53 -1.69
CA SER A 314 -25.42 -8.29 -1.03
C SER A 314 -26.48 -7.19 -1.03
N TRP A 315 -26.54 -6.43 0.07
CA TRP A 315 -27.37 -5.25 0.24
C TRP A 315 -26.48 -4.06 0.61
N GLU A 316 -26.41 -3.11 -0.30
CA GLU A 316 -25.58 -1.92 -0.15
C GLU A 316 -26.43 -0.68 0.14
N PHE A 317 -26.03 0.11 1.13
CA PHE A 317 -26.71 1.36 1.48
C PHE A 317 -25.72 2.51 1.71
N ALA A 318 -25.93 3.63 1.02
CA ALA A 318 -25.24 4.87 1.33
C ALA A 318 -25.63 5.40 2.73
N LEU A 319 -24.63 5.68 3.55
CA LEU A 319 -24.79 6.20 4.91
C LEU A 319 -24.64 7.72 4.99
N ASP A 320 -23.97 8.32 4.02
CA ASP A 320 -23.92 9.77 3.85
C ASP A 320 -24.50 10.21 2.50
N THR A 321 -24.95 11.47 2.44
CA THR A 321 -25.59 12.02 1.22
C THR A 321 -24.63 12.27 0.06
N SER A 322 -23.31 12.20 0.29
CA SER A 322 -22.31 12.26 -0.77
C SER A 322 -21.91 10.85 -1.26
N GLU A 323 -22.53 9.80 -0.71
CA GLU A 323 -22.33 8.40 -1.09
C GLU A 323 -20.86 7.96 -1.00
N HIS A 324 -20.14 8.46 0.00
CA HIS A 324 -18.75 8.14 0.23
C HIS A 324 -18.57 7.05 1.29
N VAL A 325 -19.53 6.86 2.18
CA VAL A 325 -19.54 5.88 3.25
C VAL A 325 -20.76 4.99 3.07
N TRP A 326 -20.51 3.68 3.04
CA TRP A 326 -21.50 2.67 2.73
C TRP A 326 -21.56 1.60 3.81
N LEU A 327 -22.73 1.02 3.94
CA LEU A 327 -23.01 -0.21 4.66
C LEU A 327 -23.23 -1.31 3.63
N ASP A 328 -22.44 -2.38 3.72
CA ASP A 328 -22.63 -3.62 3.00
C ASP A 328 -23.05 -4.72 3.97
N LEU A 329 -24.16 -5.39 3.65
CA LEU A 329 -24.56 -6.65 4.27
C LEU A 329 -24.44 -7.72 3.19
N SER A 330 -23.71 -8.79 3.47
CA SER A 330 -23.65 -9.96 2.60
C SER A 330 -24.01 -11.23 3.36
N PHE A 331 -24.54 -12.21 2.64
CA PHE A 331 -24.94 -13.49 3.22
C PHE A 331 -24.37 -14.65 2.41
N ASP A 332 -23.45 -15.36 3.06
CA ASP A 332 -22.89 -16.64 2.61
C ASP A 332 -22.79 -17.56 3.82
N ASP A 333 -23.82 -18.40 4.01
CA ASP A 333 -24.13 -19.21 5.21
C ASP A 333 -24.26 -18.44 6.55
N SER A 334 -23.82 -17.19 6.59
CA SER A 334 -23.82 -16.30 7.73
C SER A 334 -23.83 -14.85 7.29
N LEU A 335 -24.32 -13.97 8.16
CA LEU A 335 -24.33 -12.53 7.91
C LEU A 335 -22.93 -11.95 8.09
N SER A 336 -22.42 -11.31 7.04
CA SER A 336 -21.27 -10.40 7.10
C SER A 336 -21.76 -8.96 7.04
N VAL A 337 -21.15 -8.08 7.84
CA VAL A 337 -21.48 -6.66 7.89
C VAL A 337 -20.20 -5.85 7.79
N THR A 338 -20.11 -5.01 6.77
CA THR A 338 -18.98 -4.13 6.53
C THR A 338 -19.48 -2.70 6.44
N LEU A 339 -18.84 -1.78 7.14
CA LEU A 339 -18.96 -0.35 6.84
C LEU A 339 -17.67 0.10 6.20
N ALA A 340 -17.73 0.83 5.09
CA ALA A 340 -16.54 1.25 4.38
C ALA A 340 -16.70 2.63 3.75
N VAL A 341 -15.58 3.33 3.60
CA VAL A 341 -15.44 4.35 2.59
C VAL A 341 -15.46 3.65 1.23
N LYS A 342 -16.37 4.04 0.34
CA LYS A 342 -16.49 3.46 -1.00
C LYS A 342 -15.24 3.80 -1.80
N GLY A 343 -14.39 2.80 -2.03
CA GLY A 343 -13.22 2.89 -2.87
C GLY A 343 -13.43 2.16 -4.20
N ALA A 344 -12.71 2.58 -5.22
CA ALA A 344 -12.49 1.83 -6.44
C ALA A 344 -11.45 0.72 -6.22
N GLY A 345 -11.34 -0.21 -7.16
CA GLY A 345 -10.22 -1.13 -7.26
C GLY A 345 -9.10 -0.55 -8.12
N ALA A 346 -7.85 -0.56 -7.64
CA ALA A 346 -6.68 -0.29 -8.48
C ALA A 346 -6.48 -1.37 -9.54
N LEU A 347 -6.69 -1.06 -10.83
CA LEU A 347 -6.25 -1.91 -11.93
C LEU A 347 -4.72 -1.85 -12.10
N MET A 348 -4.13 -0.67 -11.91
CA MET A 348 -2.68 -0.49 -11.92
C MET A 348 -2.27 0.67 -11.02
N ARG A 349 -1.55 0.37 -9.93
CA ARG A 349 -1.08 1.37 -8.95
C ARG A 349 0.07 2.23 -9.48
N TYR A 350 0.99 1.61 -10.23
CA TYR A 350 2.17 2.26 -10.80
C TYR A 350 2.09 2.19 -12.33
N PRO A 351 1.46 3.17 -12.99
CA PRO A 351 1.27 3.14 -14.43
C PRO A 351 2.59 3.05 -15.18
N ASP A 352 2.59 2.20 -16.19
CA ASP A 352 3.70 1.97 -17.10
C ASP A 352 3.24 2.14 -18.56
N VAL A 353 4.08 1.72 -19.50
CA VAL A 353 3.74 1.75 -20.93
C VAL A 353 2.53 0.87 -21.27
N THR A 354 2.33 -0.25 -20.59
CA THR A 354 1.17 -1.14 -20.83
C THR A 354 -0.13 -0.47 -20.41
N THR A 355 -0.09 0.33 -19.35
CA THR A 355 -1.20 1.15 -18.88
C THR A 355 -1.56 2.24 -19.89
N GLY A 356 -0.55 2.95 -20.41
CA GLY A 356 -0.74 3.94 -21.48
C GLY A 356 -1.38 3.33 -22.73
N LEU A 357 -0.89 2.16 -23.16
CA LEU A 357 -1.44 1.41 -24.29
C LEU A 357 -2.90 1.02 -24.05
N PHE A 358 -3.24 0.51 -22.86
CA PHE A 358 -4.62 0.16 -22.52
C PHE A 358 -5.53 1.39 -22.48
N VAL A 359 -5.10 2.50 -21.87
CA VAL A 359 -5.88 3.74 -21.81
C VAL A 359 -6.14 4.30 -23.22
N GLY A 360 -5.14 4.29 -24.09
CA GLY A 360 -5.29 4.69 -25.50
C GLY A 360 -6.30 3.82 -26.24
N TYR A 361 -6.20 2.49 -26.09
CA TYR A 361 -7.18 1.55 -26.62
C TYR A 361 -8.60 1.81 -26.06
N ALA A 362 -8.74 1.87 -24.74
CA ALA A 362 -10.00 2.01 -24.02
C ALA A 362 -10.75 3.30 -24.39
N ALA A 363 -10.01 4.41 -24.56
CA ALA A 363 -10.57 5.68 -25.03
C ALA A 363 -11.18 5.52 -26.44
N THR A 364 -10.46 4.93 -27.39
CA THR A 364 -10.96 4.73 -28.77
C THR A 364 -12.11 3.74 -28.90
N ARG A 365 -12.37 2.94 -27.86
CA ARG A 365 -13.43 1.93 -27.81
C ARG A 365 -14.60 2.30 -26.90
N GLY A 366 -14.57 3.49 -26.29
CA GLY A 366 -15.62 3.96 -25.39
C GLY A 366 -15.76 3.10 -24.13
N LEU A 367 -14.64 2.54 -23.64
CA LEU A 367 -14.60 1.77 -22.40
C LEU A 367 -14.38 2.64 -21.15
N LEU A 368 -13.80 3.84 -21.31
CA LEU A 368 -13.59 4.79 -20.23
C LEU A 368 -14.90 5.49 -19.82
N ASP A 369 -15.05 5.77 -18.53
CA ASP A 369 -16.05 6.71 -18.03
C ASP A 369 -15.52 8.14 -18.20
N THR A 370 -15.93 8.80 -19.29
CA THR A 370 -15.48 10.17 -19.59
C THR A 370 -15.97 11.21 -18.57
N SER A 371 -16.99 10.88 -17.76
CA SER A 371 -17.49 11.77 -16.71
C SER A 371 -16.50 11.94 -15.55
N ARG A 372 -15.58 10.97 -15.36
CA ARG A 372 -14.49 11.01 -14.37
C ARG A 372 -13.39 12.01 -14.74
N PHE A 373 -13.36 12.50 -15.98
CA PHE A 373 -12.28 13.35 -16.51
C PHE A 373 -12.76 14.74 -16.97
N PRO A 374 -13.54 15.50 -16.16
CA PRO A 374 -14.14 16.75 -16.62
C PRO A 374 -13.10 17.81 -17.01
N ALA A 375 -11.95 17.86 -16.32
CA ALA A 375 -10.85 18.77 -16.61
C ALA A 375 -10.00 18.36 -17.83
N HIS A 376 -10.10 17.11 -18.30
CA HIS A 376 -9.26 16.55 -19.35
C HIS A 376 -10.04 16.15 -20.61
N ARG A 377 -11.27 16.68 -20.80
CA ARG A 377 -12.11 16.37 -21.97
C ARG A 377 -11.41 16.61 -23.30
N ALA A 378 -10.68 17.71 -23.45
CA ALA A 378 -9.95 18.01 -24.68
C ALA A 378 -8.84 16.98 -24.97
N LEU A 379 -8.14 16.52 -23.94
CA LEU A 379 -7.12 15.49 -24.06
C LEU A 379 -7.75 14.13 -24.40
N LEU A 380 -8.86 13.77 -23.76
CA LEU A 380 -9.63 12.57 -24.11
C LEU A 380 -10.06 12.58 -25.58
N THR A 381 -10.63 13.68 -26.09
CA THR A 381 -10.97 13.81 -27.50
C THR A 381 -9.74 13.72 -28.41
N ALA A 382 -8.60 14.27 -28.00
CA ALA A 382 -7.35 14.13 -28.75
C ALA A 382 -6.89 12.66 -28.81
N ILE A 383 -7.04 11.88 -27.74
CA ILE A 383 -6.72 10.45 -27.72
C ILE A 383 -7.70 9.65 -28.57
N GLU A 384 -9.01 9.89 -28.42
CA GLU A 384 -10.06 9.26 -29.24
C GLU A 384 -9.83 9.48 -30.74
N THR A 385 -9.35 10.68 -31.12
CA THR A 385 -9.03 11.05 -32.51
C THR A 385 -7.57 10.78 -32.89
N ARG A 386 -6.83 10.05 -32.05
CA ARG A 386 -5.44 9.62 -32.27
C ARG A 386 -4.40 10.73 -32.45
N LYS A 387 -4.67 11.90 -31.88
CA LYS A 387 -3.78 13.07 -31.87
C LYS A 387 -2.91 13.19 -30.62
N ALA A 388 -3.21 12.43 -29.57
CA ALA A 388 -2.44 12.32 -28.34
C ALA A 388 -2.35 10.85 -27.92
N LYS A 389 -1.39 10.47 -27.08
CA LYS A 389 -1.25 9.08 -26.58
C LYS A 389 -2.00 8.84 -25.28
N GLY A 390 -2.28 7.57 -24.96
CA GLY A 390 -2.92 7.20 -23.70
C GLY A 390 -2.08 7.57 -22.47
N SER A 391 -0.76 7.43 -22.58
CA SER A 391 0.21 7.79 -21.54
C SER A 391 0.19 9.28 -21.17
N GLU A 392 -0.31 10.15 -22.05
CA GLU A 392 -0.51 11.58 -21.73
C GLU A 392 -1.66 11.78 -20.75
N LEU A 393 -2.78 11.06 -20.93
CA LEU A 393 -3.89 11.07 -19.95
C LEU A 393 -3.44 10.44 -18.64
N VAL A 394 -2.71 9.33 -18.70
CA VAL A 394 -2.17 8.67 -17.50
C VAL A 394 -1.36 9.67 -16.66
N LYS A 395 -0.42 10.39 -17.28
CA LYS A 395 0.43 11.37 -16.60
C LYS A 395 -0.34 12.56 -16.02
N GLN A 396 -1.40 13.01 -16.69
CA GLN A 396 -2.10 14.25 -16.34
C GLN A 396 -3.31 14.03 -15.42
N ALA A 397 -3.99 12.88 -15.55
CA ALA A 397 -5.30 12.64 -14.94
C ALA A 397 -5.33 11.42 -14.03
N LEU A 398 -4.31 10.54 -14.09
CA LEU A 398 -4.23 9.29 -13.31
C LEU A 398 -2.98 9.24 -12.41
N PRO A 399 -2.69 10.28 -11.60
CA PRO A 399 -1.48 10.33 -10.77
C PRO A 399 -1.45 9.26 -9.68
N ARG A 400 -2.59 8.62 -9.38
CA ARG A 400 -2.76 7.56 -8.38
C ARG A 400 -3.04 6.19 -9.01
N GLY A 401 -2.65 6.03 -10.28
CA GLY A 401 -2.91 4.81 -11.01
C GLY A 401 -4.23 4.79 -11.76
N LEU A 402 -4.43 3.68 -12.48
CA LEU A 402 -5.67 3.36 -13.17
C LEU A 402 -6.57 2.57 -12.23
N TRP A 403 -7.80 3.02 -12.01
CA TRP A 403 -8.81 2.36 -11.21
C TRP A 403 -9.89 1.76 -12.10
N ASP A 404 -10.62 0.79 -11.56
CA ASP A 404 -11.70 0.12 -12.28
C ASP A 404 -12.88 1.06 -12.55
N ASP A 405 -13.14 2.02 -11.66
CA ASP A 405 -14.18 3.04 -11.81
C ASP A 405 -13.86 4.12 -12.85
N HIS A 406 -12.64 4.16 -13.37
CA HIS A 406 -12.30 4.92 -14.58
C HIS A 406 -12.86 4.27 -15.84
N LEU A 407 -13.30 3.00 -15.77
CA LEU A 407 -14.08 2.35 -16.80
C LEU A 407 -15.56 2.64 -16.58
N ARG A 408 -16.32 2.73 -17.67
CA ARG A 408 -17.77 2.91 -17.62
C ARG A 408 -18.43 1.79 -16.84
N ASP A 409 -19.53 2.11 -16.18
CA ASP A 409 -20.33 1.13 -15.47
C ASP A 409 -21.10 0.25 -16.47
N ALA A 410 -20.57 -0.96 -16.70
CA ALA A 410 -21.17 -1.97 -17.55
C ALA A 410 -21.02 -3.35 -16.89
N PRO A 411 -22.08 -4.18 -16.87
CA PRO A 411 -22.05 -5.47 -16.17
C PRO A 411 -20.83 -6.32 -16.55
N GLY A 412 -20.02 -6.66 -15.55
CA GLY A 412 -18.81 -7.49 -15.70
C GLY A 412 -17.58 -6.80 -16.29
N LEU A 413 -17.64 -5.55 -16.77
CA LEU A 413 -16.49 -4.88 -17.39
C LEU A 413 -15.34 -4.66 -16.40
N ARG A 414 -15.67 -4.07 -15.25
CA ARG A 414 -14.70 -3.70 -14.21
C ARG A 414 -14.04 -4.92 -13.59
N GLU A 415 -14.84 -5.92 -13.22
CA GLU A 415 -14.38 -7.21 -12.73
C GLU A 415 -13.47 -7.93 -13.73
N MET A 416 -13.85 -7.91 -15.00
CA MET A 416 -13.03 -8.50 -16.03
C MET A 416 -11.68 -7.82 -16.16
N ALA A 417 -11.68 -6.48 -16.22
CA ALA A 417 -10.45 -5.70 -16.29
C ALA A 417 -9.59 -5.98 -15.06
N TRP A 418 -10.19 -6.02 -13.87
CA TRP A 418 -9.51 -6.38 -12.62
C TRP A 418 -8.77 -7.71 -12.74
N ARG A 419 -9.46 -8.78 -13.13
CA ARG A 419 -8.85 -10.11 -13.28
C ARG A 419 -7.70 -10.11 -14.30
N TRP A 420 -7.88 -9.41 -15.41
CA TRP A 420 -6.89 -9.31 -16.48
C TRP A 420 -5.63 -8.53 -16.10
N PHE A 421 -5.77 -7.50 -15.27
CA PHE A 421 -4.63 -6.76 -14.73
C PHE A 421 -3.91 -7.53 -13.61
N HIS A 422 -4.61 -8.38 -12.86
CA HIS A 422 -4.08 -9.08 -11.67
C HIS A 422 -3.72 -10.56 -11.88
N ASN A 423 -3.64 -11.05 -13.12
CA ASN A 423 -3.29 -12.44 -13.42
C ASN A 423 -4.22 -13.46 -12.73
N MET A 424 -5.54 -13.23 -12.82
CA MET A 424 -6.56 -14.12 -12.27
C MET A 424 -7.27 -14.89 -13.39
N ASN A 425 -7.62 -16.16 -13.16
CA ASN A 425 -8.33 -17.02 -14.12
C ASN A 425 -7.63 -17.15 -15.48
N ASP A 426 -6.30 -17.28 -15.48
CA ASP A 426 -5.46 -17.30 -16.68
C ASP A 426 -5.59 -16.04 -17.58
N LEU A 427 -6.11 -14.94 -17.02
CA LEU A 427 -6.21 -13.64 -17.68
C LEU A 427 -5.05 -12.75 -17.22
N TRP A 428 -4.14 -12.42 -18.13
CA TRP A 428 -3.03 -11.55 -17.77
C TRP A 428 -2.59 -10.66 -18.93
N ILE A 429 -2.68 -9.35 -18.72
CA ILE A 429 -2.22 -8.33 -19.68
C ILE A 429 -0.79 -8.59 -20.14
N THR A 430 0.14 -8.89 -19.23
CA THR A 430 1.54 -9.16 -19.58
C THR A 430 1.68 -10.41 -20.47
N ALA A 431 0.93 -11.47 -20.19
CA ALA A 431 0.95 -12.68 -21.03
C ALA A 431 0.43 -12.40 -22.44
N ASP A 432 -0.65 -11.64 -22.55
CA ASP A 432 -1.25 -11.29 -23.83
C ASP A 432 -0.38 -10.32 -24.64
N LEU A 433 0.18 -9.30 -24.00
CA LEU A 433 1.11 -8.38 -24.67
C LEU A 433 2.40 -9.10 -25.08
N LYS A 434 2.88 -10.10 -24.33
CA LYS A 434 4.01 -10.95 -24.76
C LYS A 434 3.71 -11.75 -26.02
N LYS A 435 2.47 -12.25 -26.20
CA LYS A 435 2.06 -12.93 -27.44
C LYS A 435 2.07 -11.96 -28.63
N THR A 436 1.66 -10.71 -28.42
CA THR A 436 1.56 -9.69 -29.47
C THR A 436 2.92 -9.08 -29.84
N PHE A 437 3.73 -8.72 -28.84
CA PHE A 437 4.97 -7.95 -29.03
C PHE A 437 6.24 -8.80 -28.96
N GLY A 438 6.12 -10.06 -28.54
CA GLY A 438 7.27 -10.85 -28.10
C GLY A 438 7.67 -10.51 -26.67
N LYS A 439 8.69 -11.20 -26.17
CA LYS A 439 9.19 -11.05 -24.79
C LYS A 439 10.62 -10.51 -24.76
N ARG A 440 10.96 -9.85 -23.66
CA ARG A 440 12.33 -9.45 -23.28
C ARG A 440 12.58 -9.77 -21.81
N ALA A 441 13.84 -9.88 -21.42
CA ALA A 441 14.21 -9.95 -20.01
C ALA A 441 13.92 -8.59 -19.36
N GLY A 442 13.11 -8.59 -18.29
CA GLY A 442 12.83 -7.45 -17.45
C GLY A 442 13.94 -7.17 -16.46
N SER A 443 13.85 -6.02 -15.78
CA SER A 443 14.89 -5.54 -14.85
C SER A 443 15.07 -6.44 -13.64
N PHE A 444 14.07 -7.27 -13.32
CA PHE A 444 14.05 -8.19 -12.19
C PHE A 444 14.08 -9.66 -12.63
N GLY A 445 14.56 -9.95 -13.83
CA GLY A 445 14.76 -11.32 -14.33
C GLY A 445 13.50 -12.05 -14.82
N HIS A 446 12.32 -11.43 -14.75
CA HIS A 446 11.09 -11.96 -15.33
C HIS A 446 10.89 -11.53 -16.79
N ASP A 447 10.10 -12.29 -17.56
CA ASP A 447 9.78 -11.95 -18.95
C ASP A 447 8.72 -10.84 -19.03
N GLU A 448 9.07 -9.73 -19.68
CA GLU A 448 8.21 -8.57 -19.99
C GLU A 448 7.85 -8.52 -21.48
N PRO A 449 6.74 -7.87 -21.88
CA PRO A 449 6.46 -7.60 -23.30
C PRO A 449 7.52 -6.68 -23.90
N LYS A 450 7.91 -6.92 -25.15
CA LYS A 450 8.80 -6.01 -25.91
C LYS A 450 8.01 -4.78 -26.39
N LEU A 451 7.63 -3.94 -25.44
CA LEU A 451 6.86 -2.72 -25.63
C LEU A 451 7.60 -1.57 -24.96
N ASP A 452 8.04 -0.60 -25.76
CA ASP A 452 8.83 0.55 -25.30
C ASP A 452 7.99 1.83 -25.17
N ASP A 453 6.89 1.92 -25.92
CA ASP A 453 6.05 3.12 -26.01
C ASP A 453 4.61 2.73 -26.40
N ASP A 454 3.64 3.59 -26.06
CA ASP A 454 2.22 3.41 -26.36
C ASP A 454 1.81 4.13 -27.66
N THR A 455 2.61 3.93 -28.71
CA THR A 455 2.32 4.51 -30.04
C THR A 455 1.02 3.95 -30.62
N TRP A 456 0.40 4.68 -31.55
CA TRP A 456 -0.79 4.19 -32.23
C TRP A 456 -0.55 2.90 -33.03
N ASP A 457 0.65 2.70 -33.57
CA ASP A 457 1.04 1.42 -34.18
C ASP A 457 1.04 0.27 -33.16
N ALA A 458 1.51 0.53 -31.93
CA ALA A 458 1.44 -0.45 -30.86
C ALA A 458 -0.01 -0.73 -30.43
N VAL A 459 -0.82 0.32 -30.26
CA VAL A 459 -2.25 0.18 -29.95
C VAL A 459 -2.96 -0.63 -31.03
N ASP A 460 -2.75 -0.31 -32.31
CA ASP A 460 -3.36 -1.03 -33.44
C ASP A 460 -2.89 -2.48 -33.53
N LYS A 461 -1.62 -2.75 -33.20
CA LYS A 461 -1.10 -4.11 -33.14
C LYS A 461 -1.72 -4.93 -32.00
N ALA A 462 -2.00 -4.30 -30.86
CA ALA A 462 -2.66 -4.93 -29.71
C ALA A 462 -4.18 -5.06 -29.89
N ALA A 463 -4.80 -4.17 -30.66
CA ALA A 463 -6.25 -4.05 -30.79
C ALA A 463 -6.97 -5.36 -31.13
N PRO A 464 -6.52 -6.23 -32.07
CA PRO A 464 -7.23 -7.48 -32.35
C PRO A 464 -7.34 -8.42 -31.14
N LEU A 465 -6.30 -8.46 -30.30
CA LEU A 465 -6.32 -9.25 -29.07
C LEU A 465 -7.24 -8.61 -28.04
N LEU A 466 -7.14 -7.28 -27.86
CA LEU A 466 -7.94 -6.55 -26.89
C LEU A 466 -9.42 -6.54 -27.29
N ASP A 467 -9.73 -6.40 -28.57
CA ASP A 467 -11.10 -6.45 -29.10
C ASP A 467 -11.72 -7.82 -28.83
N LYS A 468 -10.94 -8.91 -28.97
CA LYS A 468 -11.38 -10.25 -28.55
C LYS A 468 -11.64 -10.32 -27.06
N ARG A 469 -10.77 -9.73 -26.22
CA ARG A 469 -10.90 -9.77 -24.77
C ARG A 469 -12.16 -8.99 -24.32
N PHE A 470 -12.31 -7.77 -24.82
CA PHE A 470 -13.34 -6.83 -24.40
C PHE A 470 -14.62 -6.90 -25.26
N ALA A 471 -14.76 -7.91 -26.12
CA ALA A 471 -15.83 -8.02 -27.13
C ALA A 471 -17.25 -7.79 -26.58
N ALA A 472 -17.53 -8.28 -25.36
CA ALA A 472 -18.85 -8.15 -24.71
C ALA A 472 -19.21 -6.69 -24.37
N TRP A 473 -18.23 -5.81 -24.28
CA TRP A 473 -18.39 -4.40 -23.90
C TRP A 473 -17.99 -3.42 -25.00
N LEU A 474 -17.70 -3.89 -26.21
CA LEU A 474 -17.52 -2.99 -27.33
C LEU A 474 -18.89 -2.56 -27.86
N VAL A 475 -19.07 -1.25 -28.01
CA VAL A 475 -20.27 -0.70 -28.66
C VAL A 475 -20.30 -1.23 -30.10
N LYS A 476 -21.41 -1.83 -30.52
CA LYS A 476 -21.61 -2.23 -31.92
C LYS A 476 -21.84 -1.03 -32.81
#